data_AF-A0A7X7GKF3-F1
#
_entry.id   AF-A0A7X7GKF3-F1
#
_cell.length_a   1.000
_cell.length_b   1.000
_cell.length_c   1.000
_cell.angle_alpha   90.00
_cell.angle_beta   90.00
_cell.angle_gamma   90.00
#
_symmetry.space_group_name_H-M   'P 1'
#
loop_
_entity.id
_entity.type
_entity.pdbx_description
1 polymer ?
#
loop_
_entity_poly.entity_id
_entity_poly.type
_entity_poly.pdbx_seq_one_letter_code
_entity_poly.pdbx_strand_id
1 'polypeptide(L)'
;MFTGIVEELGEVVAKEELADAARFRVRGPLVTSDASHGDSIAVNGVCLTVVEVLADGSFTADVMKETLDRSSLAKIDVGSRVNLERAAALGSRLGGHLVQGHVDGTGHVISRTPSENWTVVRIALPDNVSRYVVTKGSITVDGVSLTVSSLGGEKESEYFEISLIPTTLEMTTLGKAEVGTPVNLEVDVIAKYVERLNAASG
;
A
#
# COMPACT_ATOMS: atom_id res chain seq x y z
N MET A 1 -1.06 4.73 -11.94
CA MET A 1 -1.45 3.31 -11.93
C MET A 1 -0.20 2.50 -11.66
N PHE A 2 -0.36 1.44 -10.88
CA PHE A 2 0.68 0.56 -10.37
C PHE A 2 0.20 -0.90 -10.51
N THR A 3 1.03 -1.85 -10.12
CA THR A 3 0.73 -3.29 -10.19
C THR A 3 0.65 -3.96 -8.83
N GLY A 4 1.10 -3.26 -7.78
CA GLY A 4 1.26 -3.79 -6.43
C GLY A 4 2.47 -4.71 -6.30
N ILE A 5 3.44 -4.62 -7.21
CA ILE A 5 4.70 -5.35 -7.13
C ILE A 5 5.76 -4.38 -6.64
N VAL A 6 6.05 -4.44 -5.35
CA VAL A 6 7.07 -3.60 -4.70
C VAL A 6 8.42 -3.84 -5.35
N GLU A 7 9.05 -2.76 -5.80
CA GLU A 7 10.33 -2.80 -6.51
C GLU A 7 11.51 -2.68 -5.53
N GLU A 8 11.35 -1.90 -4.45
CA GLU A 8 12.35 -1.79 -3.41
C GLU A 8 11.77 -1.35 -2.06
N LEU A 9 12.55 -1.57 -1.00
CA LEU A 9 12.33 -0.97 0.30
C LEU A 9 13.08 0.36 0.40
N GLY A 10 12.35 1.47 0.42
CA GLY A 10 12.88 2.79 0.68
C GLY A 10 13.03 3.11 2.18
N GLU A 11 13.43 4.34 2.44
CA GLU A 11 13.56 4.93 3.77
C GLU A 11 13.12 6.39 3.78
N VAL A 12 12.30 6.79 4.74
CA VAL A 12 11.98 8.21 4.96
C VAL A 12 13.18 8.87 5.62
N VAL A 13 13.82 9.82 4.94
CA VAL A 13 15.04 10.51 5.42
C VAL A 13 14.75 11.92 5.93
N ALA A 14 13.61 12.51 5.56
CA ALA A 14 13.12 13.74 6.16
C ALA A 14 11.59 13.81 6.09
N LYS A 15 10.98 14.49 7.07
CA LYS A 15 9.56 14.81 7.13
C LYS A 15 9.43 16.22 7.68
N GLU A 16 8.84 17.12 6.92
CA GLU A 16 8.52 18.48 7.32
C GLU A 16 7.00 18.60 7.45
N GLU A 17 6.52 18.93 8.64
CA GLU A 17 5.10 19.18 8.86
C GLU A 17 4.75 20.61 8.44
N LEU A 18 3.71 20.74 7.64
CA LEU A 18 3.14 22.00 7.17
C LEU A 18 1.73 22.16 7.76
N ALA A 19 1.12 23.33 7.57
CA ALA A 19 -0.18 23.64 8.19
C ALA A 19 -1.31 22.67 7.77
N ASP A 20 -1.37 22.33 6.48
CA ASP A 20 -2.38 21.48 5.85
C ASP A 20 -1.77 20.38 4.97
N ALA A 21 -0.49 20.09 5.16
CA ALA A 21 0.27 19.11 4.39
C ALA A 21 1.50 18.63 5.18
N ALA A 22 2.23 17.68 4.61
CA ALA A 22 3.59 17.36 5.01
C ALA A 22 4.44 17.15 3.76
N ARG A 23 5.72 17.53 3.82
CA ARG A 23 6.71 17.22 2.79
C ARG A 23 7.58 16.08 3.25
N PHE A 24 7.60 15.00 2.48
CA PHE A 24 8.49 13.87 2.71
C PHE A 24 9.70 13.96 1.79
N ARG A 25 10.84 13.52 2.31
CA ARG A 25 11.99 13.11 1.50
C ARG A 25 12.19 11.61 1.71
N VAL A 26 12.10 10.85 0.63
CA VAL A 26 12.16 9.39 0.66
C VAL A 26 13.33 8.92 -0.19
N ARG A 27 14.23 8.13 0.40
CA ARG A 27 15.32 7.49 -0.31
C ARG A 27 14.83 6.21 -0.97
N GLY A 28 15.07 6.07 -2.27
CA GLY A 28 14.69 4.94 -3.11
C GLY A 28 15.48 5.00 -4.43
N PRO A 29 16.72 4.47 -4.45
CA PRO A 29 17.59 4.61 -5.62
C PRO A 29 17.04 3.95 -6.89
N LEU A 30 16.26 2.87 -6.78
CA LEU A 30 15.67 2.21 -7.95
C LEU A 30 14.51 3.04 -8.50
N VAL A 31 13.58 3.47 -7.66
CA VAL A 31 12.41 4.23 -8.10
C VAL A 31 12.76 5.64 -8.58
N THR A 32 13.91 6.18 -8.16
CA THR A 32 14.44 7.46 -8.64
C THR A 32 15.35 7.36 -9.85
N SER A 33 15.66 6.14 -10.33
CA SER A 33 16.60 5.93 -11.44
C SER A 33 16.11 6.50 -12.78
N ASP A 34 14.79 6.60 -12.96
CA ASP A 34 14.14 7.15 -14.15
C ASP A 34 12.96 8.09 -13.83
N ALA A 35 12.79 8.48 -12.56
CA ALA A 35 11.75 9.42 -12.17
C ALA A 35 12.08 10.86 -12.56
N SER A 36 11.05 11.61 -12.93
CA SER A 36 11.08 13.04 -13.22
C SER A 36 10.07 13.81 -12.37
N HIS A 37 10.21 15.13 -12.33
CA HIS A 37 9.21 16.01 -11.71
C HIS A 37 7.82 15.74 -12.32
N GLY A 38 6.81 15.57 -11.47
CA GLY A 38 5.43 15.26 -11.86
C GLY A 38 5.13 13.78 -12.05
N ASP A 39 6.13 12.90 -12.04
CA ASP A 39 5.90 11.45 -12.06
C ASP A 39 5.29 10.96 -10.75
N SER A 40 4.74 9.74 -10.78
CA SER A 40 4.08 9.13 -9.63
C SER A 40 4.87 7.93 -9.10
N ILE A 41 5.09 7.91 -7.78
CA ILE A 41 5.69 6.80 -7.05
C ILE A 41 4.72 6.39 -5.94
N ALA A 42 4.42 5.11 -5.83
CA ALA A 42 3.64 4.57 -4.73
C ALA A 42 4.54 4.42 -3.50
N VAL A 43 4.15 5.01 -2.37
CA VAL A 43 4.81 4.88 -1.07
C VAL A 43 3.85 4.20 -0.10
N ASN A 44 4.15 2.96 0.30
CA ASN A 44 3.21 2.10 1.03
C ASN A 44 1.82 2.06 0.36
N GLY A 45 1.77 2.03 -0.97
CA GLY A 45 0.52 2.02 -1.74
C GLY A 45 -0.20 3.36 -1.84
N VAL A 46 0.38 4.46 -1.33
CA VAL A 46 -0.15 5.82 -1.58
C VAL A 46 0.56 6.40 -2.79
N CYS A 47 -0.18 6.76 -3.83
CA CYS A 47 0.34 7.46 -5.01
C CYS A 47 0.79 8.86 -4.62
N LEU A 48 2.09 9.13 -4.70
CA LEU A 48 2.67 10.44 -4.44
C LEU A 48 3.30 11.01 -5.71
N THR A 49 3.11 12.31 -5.94
CA THR A 49 3.73 13.04 -7.04
C THR A 49 5.13 13.50 -6.65
N VAL A 50 6.11 13.20 -7.50
CA VAL A 50 7.50 13.62 -7.33
C VAL A 50 7.60 15.12 -7.54
N VAL A 51 8.04 15.83 -6.50
CA VAL A 51 8.33 17.28 -6.53
C VAL A 51 9.76 17.51 -7.00
N GLU A 52 10.72 16.75 -6.46
CA GLU A 52 12.14 16.86 -6.83
C GLU A 52 12.81 15.48 -6.73
N VAL A 53 13.73 15.19 -7.65
CA VAL A 53 14.65 14.05 -7.55
C VAL A 53 16.04 14.59 -7.19
N LEU A 54 16.65 13.99 -6.18
CA LEU A 54 17.89 14.45 -5.56
C LEU A 54 19.05 13.49 -5.92
N ALA A 55 20.27 14.04 -5.96
CA ALA A 55 21.46 13.33 -6.41
C ALA A 55 21.85 12.10 -5.55
N ASP A 56 21.31 11.95 -4.34
CA ASP A 56 21.57 10.82 -3.44
C ASP A 56 20.60 9.65 -3.61
N GLY A 57 19.79 9.66 -4.67
CA GLY A 57 18.78 8.64 -4.94
C GLY A 57 17.56 8.77 -4.04
N SER A 58 17.20 10.01 -3.67
CA SER A 58 15.98 10.33 -2.94
C SER A 58 15.08 11.25 -3.75
N PHE A 59 13.79 11.24 -3.45
CA PHE A 59 12.83 12.19 -4.02
C PHE A 59 12.05 12.89 -2.92
N THR A 60 11.48 14.04 -3.24
CA THR A 60 10.53 14.74 -2.38
C THR A 60 9.11 14.64 -2.91
N ALA A 61 8.16 14.62 -1.99
CA ALA A 61 6.73 14.64 -2.31
C ALA A 61 5.96 15.43 -1.26
N ASP A 62 5.00 16.22 -1.73
CA ASP A 62 4.03 16.90 -0.87
C ASP A 62 2.80 16.01 -0.67
N VAL A 63 2.38 15.88 0.58
CA VAL A 63 1.27 15.01 0.99
C VAL A 63 0.22 15.86 1.68
N MET A 64 -0.97 15.94 1.09
CA MET A 64 -2.09 16.69 1.65
C MET A 64 -2.55 16.10 2.99
N LYS A 65 -3.08 16.95 3.87
CA LYS A 65 -3.64 16.53 5.17
C LYS A 65 -4.67 15.41 5.05
N GLU A 66 -5.56 15.47 4.06
CA GLU A 66 -6.54 14.42 3.76
C GLU A 66 -5.87 13.05 3.52
N THR A 67 -4.79 13.02 2.74
CA THR A 67 -4.03 11.78 2.46
C THR A 67 -3.35 11.25 3.72
N LEU A 68 -2.81 12.15 4.57
CA LEU A 68 -2.23 11.76 5.85
C LEU A 68 -3.29 11.15 6.77
N ASP A 69 -4.45 11.78 6.88
CA ASP A 69 -5.52 11.33 7.79
C ASP A 69 -6.16 10.01 7.34
N ARG A 70 -6.11 9.70 6.03
CA ARG A 70 -6.66 8.47 5.45
C ARG A 70 -5.66 7.33 5.24
N SER A 71 -4.39 7.52 5.60
CA SER A 71 -3.36 6.51 5.38
C SER A 71 -2.43 6.33 6.57
N SER A 72 -1.61 5.29 6.53
CA SER A 72 -0.56 5.01 7.50
C SER A 72 0.55 6.06 7.48
N LEU A 73 0.65 6.90 6.43
CA LEU A 73 1.73 7.89 6.26
C LEU A 73 1.78 8.91 7.40
N ALA A 74 0.66 9.23 8.05
CA ALA A 74 0.65 10.12 9.22
C ALA A 74 1.54 9.61 10.36
N LYS A 75 1.68 8.28 10.50
CA LYS A 75 2.43 7.60 11.56
C LYS A 75 3.87 7.25 11.16
N ILE A 76 4.27 7.59 9.93
CA ILE A 76 5.62 7.33 9.43
C ILE A 76 6.51 8.51 9.79
N ASP A 77 7.68 8.22 10.35
CA ASP A 77 8.70 9.20 10.73
C ASP A 77 10.06 8.89 10.09
N VAL A 78 11.01 9.79 10.27
CA VAL A 78 12.39 9.64 9.78
C VAL A 78 13.00 8.31 10.27
N GLY A 79 13.62 7.57 9.37
CA GLY A 79 14.17 6.22 9.59
C GLY A 79 13.19 5.08 9.29
N SER A 80 11.91 5.38 9.06
CA SER A 80 10.92 4.36 8.71
C SER A 80 11.19 3.76 7.33
N ARG A 81 11.06 2.43 7.22
CA ARG A 81 11.10 1.72 5.93
C ARG A 81 9.74 1.78 5.25
N VAL A 82 9.74 1.93 3.93
CA VAL A 82 8.53 2.02 3.11
C VAL A 82 8.66 1.15 1.86
N ASN A 83 7.54 0.58 1.40
CA ASN A 83 7.44 -0.09 0.12
C ASN A 83 7.37 0.97 -0.99
N LEU A 84 8.19 0.81 -2.03
CA LEU A 84 8.23 1.71 -3.18
C LEU A 84 7.95 0.96 -4.49
N GLU A 85 7.12 1.56 -5.35
CA GLU A 85 6.84 1.08 -6.71
C GLU A 85 6.68 2.29 -7.64
N ARG A 86 7.35 2.28 -8.80
CA ARG A 86 7.12 3.29 -9.85
C ARG A 86 5.78 3.10 -10.55
N ALA A 87 5.22 4.17 -11.10
CA ALA A 87 4.07 4.06 -11.98
C ALA A 87 4.35 3.11 -13.15
N ALA A 88 3.37 2.25 -13.46
CA ALA A 88 3.52 1.25 -14.51
C ALA A 88 3.65 1.91 -15.90
N ALA A 89 4.72 1.60 -16.62
CA ALA A 89 4.91 2.03 -18.00
C ALA A 89 3.92 1.31 -18.94
N LEU A 90 3.51 1.99 -20.02
CA LEU A 90 2.69 1.39 -21.07
C LEU A 90 3.42 0.20 -21.71
N GLY A 91 2.74 -0.94 -21.81
CA GLY A 91 3.32 -2.17 -22.36
C GLY A 91 4.15 -2.98 -21.36
N SER A 92 4.27 -2.54 -20.11
CA SER A 92 4.87 -3.33 -19.03
C SER A 92 3.95 -4.50 -18.64
N ARG A 93 4.51 -5.48 -17.91
CA ARG A 93 3.73 -6.62 -17.39
C ARG A 93 2.96 -6.17 -16.14
N LEU A 94 1.68 -6.49 -16.08
CA LEU A 94 0.89 -6.41 -14.85
C LEU A 94 1.17 -7.67 -14.01
N GLY A 95 2.18 -7.60 -13.15
CA GLY A 95 2.63 -8.75 -12.33
C GLY A 95 1.69 -9.07 -11.16
N GLY A 96 0.98 -8.08 -10.63
CA GLY A 96 -0.07 -8.23 -9.63
C GLY A 96 -1.46 -7.97 -10.23
N HIS A 97 -2.15 -6.94 -9.74
CA HIS A 97 -3.44 -6.48 -10.27
C HIS A 97 -3.43 -4.97 -10.52
N LEU A 98 -4.54 -4.39 -10.96
CA LEU A 98 -4.63 -2.94 -11.18
C LEU A 98 -4.69 -2.22 -9.85
N VAL A 99 -3.61 -1.50 -9.53
CA VAL A 99 -3.49 -0.67 -8.33
C VAL A 99 -3.49 0.80 -8.74
N GLN A 100 -4.33 1.61 -8.11
CA GLN A 100 -4.42 3.05 -8.35
C GLN A 100 -3.42 3.82 -7.49
N GLY A 101 -3.11 3.30 -6.30
CA GLY A 101 -2.38 4.02 -5.25
C GLY A 101 -3.30 4.94 -4.45
N HIS A 102 -4.59 4.59 -4.36
CA HIS A 102 -5.66 5.37 -3.73
C HIS A 102 -6.21 4.59 -2.55
N VAL A 103 -5.60 4.78 -1.38
CA VAL A 103 -5.95 4.07 -0.16
C VAL A 103 -7.41 4.32 0.24
N ASP A 104 -8.14 3.23 0.49
CA ASP A 104 -9.54 3.26 0.88
C ASP A 104 -9.73 3.41 2.38
N GLY A 105 -8.81 2.83 3.14
CA GLY A 105 -8.73 2.92 4.58
C GLY A 105 -7.51 2.22 5.14
N THR A 106 -7.42 2.17 6.46
CA THR A 106 -6.31 1.51 7.16
C THR A 106 -6.81 0.33 7.97
N GLY A 107 -6.13 -0.79 7.85
CA GLY A 107 -6.26 -1.94 8.75
C GLY A 107 -5.11 -1.97 9.76
N HIS A 108 -5.03 -3.05 10.53
CA HIS A 108 -3.84 -3.37 11.32
C HIS A 108 -3.63 -4.87 11.39
N VAL A 109 -2.37 -5.30 11.57
CA VAL A 109 -2.04 -6.72 11.73
C VAL A 109 -2.64 -7.23 13.05
N ILE A 110 -3.50 -8.24 12.99
CA ILE A 110 -4.12 -8.88 14.17
C ILE A 110 -3.30 -10.08 14.64
N SER A 111 -2.78 -10.88 13.70
CA SER A 111 -1.96 -12.04 14.04
C SER A 111 -1.03 -12.43 12.90
N ARG A 112 0.03 -13.14 13.27
CA ARG A 112 1.00 -13.74 12.34
C ARG A 112 1.23 -15.18 12.79
N THR A 113 1.05 -16.11 11.86
CA THR A 113 1.23 -17.55 12.10
C THR A 113 2.26 -18.07 11.10
N PRO A 114 3.54 -18.18 11.51
CA PRO A 114 4.57 -18.77 10.67
C PRO A 114 4.25 -20.24 10.36
N SER A 115 4.54 -20.65 9.12
CA SER A 115 4.57 -22.03 8.66
C SER A 115 5.95 -22.31 8.06
N GLU A 116 6.19 -23.54 7.60
CA GLU A 116 7.46 -23.97 7.02
C GLU A 116 7.85 -23.13 5.79
N ASN A 117 6.88 -22.78 4.94
CA ASN A 117 7.15 -22.16 3.63
C ASN A 117 6.48 -20.80 3.42
N TRP A 118 5.67 -20.32 4.35
CA TRP A 118 4.99 -19.02 4.28
C TRP A 118 4.57 -18.56 5.67
N THR A 119 4.20 -17.30 5.80
CA THR A 119 3.56 -16.76 7.01
C THR A 119 2.13 -16.36 6.70
N VAL A 120 1.16 -16.90 7.45
CA VAL A 120 -0.23 -16.44 7.38
C VAL A 120 -0.37 -15.19 8.25
N VAL A 121 -0.90 -14.11 7.71
CA VAL A 121 -1.12 -12.86 8.42
C VAL A 121 -2.61 -12.53 8.37
N ARG A 122 -3.19 -12.22 9.53
CA ARG A 122 -4.55 -11.67 9.65
C ARG A 122 -4.47 -10.16 9.76
N ILE A 123 -5.31 -9.47 8.99
CA ILE A 123 -5.39 -8.00 9.00
C ILE A 123 -6.83 -7.61 9.28
N ALA A 124 -7.01 -6.68 10.22
CA ALA A 124 -8.30 -6.08 10.55
C ALA A 124 -8.88 -5.37 9.33
N LEU A 125 -10.13 -5.65 9.04
CA LEU A 125 -10.83 -5.18 7.85
C LEU A 125 -11.91 -4.18 8.27
N PRO A 126 -11.74 -2.88 8.00
CA PRO A 126 -12.75 -1.88 8.38
C PRO A 126 -13.99 -1.98 7.48
N ASP A 127 -15.16 -1.68 8.04
CA ASP A 127 -16.48 -1.82 7.38
C ASP A 127 -16.58 -1.10 6.01
N ASN A 128 -15.91 0.04 5.85
CA ASN A 128 -15.94 0.79 4.60
C ASN A 128 -15.20 0.07 3.45
N VAL A 129 -14.32 -0.87 3.79
CA VAL A 129 -13.51 -1.69 2.87
C VAL A 129 -14.09 -3.10 2.73
N SER A 130 -14.69 -3.65 3.78
CA SER A 130 -15.00 -5.09 3.87
C SER A 130 -15.88 -5.63 2.74
N ARG A 131 -16.90 -4.86 2.32
CA ARG A 131 -17.83 -5.24 1.24
C ARG A 131 -17.18 -5.47 -0.13
N TYR A 132 -15.94 -5.02 -0.33
CA TYR A 132 -15.22 -5.17 -1.59
C TYR A 132 -14.19 -6.30 -1.58
N VAL A 133 -13.99 -6.94 -0.43
CA VAL A 133 -12.99 -7.99 -0.26
C VAL A 133 -13.67 -9.36 -0.35
N VAL A 134 -13.14 -10.23 -1.19
CA VAL A 134 -13.67 -11.58 -1.40
C VAL A 134 -12.55 -12.61 -1.30
N THR A 135 -12.86 -13.81 -0.81
CA THR A 135 -11.92 -14.93 -0.81
C THR A 135 -11.44 -15.25 -2.23
N LYS A 136 -10.14 -15.45 -2.41
CA LYS A 136 -9.43 -15.58 -3.70
C LYS A 136 -9.45 -14.33 -4.58
N GLY A 137 -9.99 -13.21 -4.10
CA GLY A 137 -9.85 -11.91 -4.73
C GLY A 137 -8.48 -11.27 -4.47
N SER A 138 -8.21 -10.19 -5.20
CA SER A 138 -7.05 -9.34 -5.01
C SER A 138 -7.31 -8.25 -3.97
N ILE A 139 -6.29 -7.92 -3.19
CA ILE A 139 -6.25 -6.75 -2.32
C ILE A 139 -4.83 -6.19 -2.29
N THR A 140 -4.70 -4.87 -2.13
CA THR A 140 -3.41 -4.22 -1.94
C THR A 140 -3.23 -3.85 -0.48
N VAL A 141 -2.12 -4.29 0.12
CA VAL A 141 -1.73 -3.96 1.50
C VAL A 141 -0.37 -3.28 1.50
N ASP A 142 -0.30 -2.01 1.94
CA ASP A 142 0.91 -1.18 1.86
C ASP A 142 1.58 -1.19 0.47
N GLY A 143 0.77 -1.20 -0.59
CA GLY A 143 1.26 -1.27 -1.98
C GLY A 143 1.65 -2.66 -2.45
N VAL A 144 1.46 -3.71 -1.64
CA VAL A 144 1.71 -5.10 -2.03
C VAL A 144 0.41 -5.74 -2.52
N SER A 145 0.38 -6.17 -3.79
CA SER A 145 -0.68 -6.96 -4.39
C SER A 145 -0.69 -8.37 -3.82
N LEU A 146 -1.80 -8.77 -3.20
CA LEU A 146 -1.94 -10.02 -2.48
C LEU A 146 -3.26 -10.72 -2.82
N THR A 147 -3.29 -12.03 -2.63
CA THR A 147 -4.50 -12.84 -2.72
C THR A 147 -5.09 -13.06 -1.34
N VAL A 148 -6.37 -12.76 -1.18
CA VAL A 148 -7.12 -13.04 0.05
C VAL A 148 -7.30 -14.56 0.18
N SER A 149 -6.66 -15.17 1.18
CA SER A 149 -6.71 -16.61 1.39
C SER A 149 -7.97 -17.04 2.14
N SER A 150 -8.46 -16.20 3.06
CA SER A 150 -9.66 -16.42 3.87
C SER A 150 -10.25 -15.10 4.37
N LEU A 151 -11.50 -15.15 4.79
CA LEU A 151 -12.24 -14.08 5.47
C LEU A 151 -12.85 -14.63 6.75
N GLY A 152 -12.99 -13.80 7.77
CA GLY A 152 -13.64 -14.19 9.02
C GLY A 152 -13.91 -13.02 9.96
N GLY A 153 -14.41 -13.35 11.15
CA GLY A 153 -14.84 -12.37 12.14
C GLY A 153 -16.34 -12.15 12.15
N GLU A 154 -16.81 -11.39 13.13
CA GLU A 154 -18.17 -10.88 13.21
C GLU A 154 -18.20 -9.43 12.71
N LYS A 155 -19.40 -8.87 12.51
CA LYS A 155 -19.57 -7.44 12.19
C LYS A 155 -18.78 -6.59 13.21
N GLU A 156 -18.08 -5.56 12.74
CA GLU A 156 -17.16 -4.69 13.54
C GLU A 156 -15.83 -5.34 13.96
N SER A 157 -15.60 -6.62 13.68
CA SER A 157 -14.35 -7.34 13.96
C SER A 157 -13.89 -8.21 12.77
N GLU A 158 -14.34 -7.85 11.57
CA GLU A 158 -13.99 -8.56 10.34
C GLU A 158 -12.47 -8.52 10.10
N TYR A 159 -11.95 -9.60 9.53
CA TYR A 159 -10.57 -9.68 9.11
C TYR A 159 -10.45 -10.47 7.81
N PHE A 160 -9.34 -10.27 7.13
CA PHE A 160 -8.92 -11.11 6.03
C PHE A 160 -7.56 -11.74 6.31
N GLU A 161 -7.30 -12.87 5.66
CA GLU A 161 -6.03 -13.57 5.70
C GLU A 161 -5.28 -13.39 4.38
N ILE A 162 -3.97 -13.22 4.49
CA ILE A 162 -3.01 -13.27 3.39
C ILE A 162 -1.91 -14.26 3.73
N SER A 163 -1.32 -14.87 2.70
CA SER A 163 -0.15 -15.75 2.85
C SER A 163 1.06 -15.08 2.23
N LEU A 164 2.06 -14.78 3.07
CA LEU A 164 3.30 -14.14 2.63
C LEU A 164 4.36 -15.21 2.38
N ILE A 165 4.80 -15.32 1.12
CA ILE A 165 5.89 -16.19 0.69
C ILE A 165 7.26 -15.56 1.06
N PRO A 166 8.36 -16.35 1.06
CA PRO A 166 9.67 -15.87 1.52
C PRO A 166 10.14 -14.59 0.81
N THR A 167 9.96 -14.52 -0.51
CA THR A 167 10.33 -13.33 -1.29
C THR A 167 9.55 -12.09 -0.86
N THR A 168 8.23 -12.20 -0.64
CA THR A 168 7.43 -11.05 -0.17
C THR A 168 7.81 -10.63 1.24
N LEU A 169 8.14 -11.59 2.12
CA LEU A 169 8.63 -11.30 3.47
C LEU A 169 9.98 -10.55 3.42
N GLU A 170 10.88 -10.93 2.53
CA GLU A 170 12.19 -10.29 2.41
C GLU A 170 12.11 -8.90 1.78
N MET A 171 11.30 -8.76 0.73
CA MET A 171 11.28 -7.56 -0.13
C MET A 171 10.31 -6.47 0.32
N THR A 172 9.48 -6.69 1.34
CA THR A 172 8.44 -5.73 1.73
C THR A 172 8.40 -5.48 3.23
N THR A 173 7.81 -4.36 3.63
CA THR A 173 7.61 -4.00 5.04
C THR A 173 6.77 -5.03 5.80
N LEU A 174 5.90 -5.77 5.11
CA LEU A 174 5.05 -6.82 5.69
C LEU A 174 5.85 -7.97 6.29
N GLY A 175 7.09 -8.17 5.87
CA GLY A 175 8.02 -9.13 6.49
C GLY A 175 8.29 -8.87 7.96
N LYS A 176 8.34 -7.58 8.34
CA LYS A 176 8.70 -7.11 9.68
C LYS A 176 7.54 -6.49 10.44
N ALA A 177 6.39 -6.29 9.81
CA ALA A 177 5.20 -5.73 10.45
C ALA A 177 4.76 -6.60 11.64
N GLU A 178 4.76 -6.05 12.84
CA GLU A 178 4.34 -6.73 14.06
C GLU A 178 2.82 -6.67 14.25
N VAL A 179 2.29 -7.42 15.22
CA VAL A 179 0.87 -7.28 15.61
C VAL A 179 0.63 -5.84 16.07
N GLY A 180 -0.47 -5.25 15.61
CA GLY A 180 -0.82 -3.84 15.84
C GLY A 180 -0.24 -2.86 14.82
N THR A 181 0.68 -3.29 13.93
CA THR A 181 1.18 -2.42 12.86
C THR A 181 0.03 -1.99 11.94
N PRO A 182 -0.20 -0.67 11.77
CA PRO A 182 -1.19 -0.15 10.83
C PRO A 182 -0.72 -0.36 9.39
N VAL A 183 -1.65 -0.69 8.50
CA VAL A 183 -1.37 -0.92 7.07
C VAL A 183 -2.39 -0.19 6.20
N ASN A 184 -1.96 0.32 5.06
CA ASN A 184 -2.82 0.87 4.03
C ASN A 184 -3.54 -0.25 3.28
N LEU A 185 -4.85 -0.08 3.07
CA LEU A 185 -5.67 -1.00 2.30
C LEU A 185 -6.23 -0.29 1.07
N GLU A 186 -6.01 -0.88 -0.10
CA GLU A 186 -6.68 -0.52 -1.34
C GLU A 186 -7.35 -1.78 -1.90
N VAL A 187 -8.65 -1.70 -2.15
CA VAL A 187 -9.43 -2.81 -2.74
C VAL A 187 -9.32 -2.79 -4.25
N ASP A 188 -9.57 -3.93 -4.89
CA ASP A 188 -9.62 -4.00 -6.35
C ASP A 188 -10.69 -3.02 -6.89
N VAL A 189 -10.25 -2.09 -7.73
CA VAL A 189 -11.11 -1.05 -8.32
C VAL A 189 -12.28 -1.65 -9.10
N ILE A 190 -12.13 -2.87 -9.62
CA ILE A 190 -13.21 -3.59 -10.31
C ILE A 190 -14.41 -3.79 -9.38
N ALA A 191 -14.19 -4.10 -8.10
CA ALA A 191 -15.28 -4.29 -7.14
C ALA A 191 -16.13 -3.01 -6.95
N LYS A 192 -15.48 -1.85 -6.92
CA LYS A 192 -16.16 -0.54 -6.83
C LYS A 192 -16.98 -0.23 -8.08
N TYR A 193 -16.44 -0.49 -9.26
CA TYR A 193 -17.18 -0.28 -10.51
C TYR A 193 -18.39 -1.22 -10.61
N VAL A 194 -18.24 -2.49 -10.23
CA VAL A 194 -19.35 -3.45 -10.21
C VAL A 194 -20.46 -3.00 -9.26
N GLU A 195 -20.12 -2.56 -8.04
CA GLU A 195 -21.09 -2.00 -7.11
C GLU A 195 -21.82 -0.79 -7.70
N ARG A 196 -21.08 0.19 -8.26
CA ARG A 196 -21.65 1.42 -8.80
C ARG A 196 -22.62 1.15 -9.97
N LEU A 197 -22.29 0.20 -10.84
CA LEU A 197 -23.14 -0.19 -11.97
C LEU A 197 -24.37 -0.98 -11.53
N ASN A 198 -24.22 -1.89 -10.56
CA ASN A 198 -25.35 -2.62 -9.99
C ASN A 198 -26.33 -1.67 -9.27
N ALA A 199 -25.82 -0.70 -8.50
CA ALA A 199 -26.65 0.29 -7.81
C ALA A 199 -27.36 1.28 -8.75
N ALA A 200 -26.86 1.47 -9.98
CA ALA A 200 -27.50 2.30 -11.00
C ALA A 200 -28.56 1.54 -11.82
N SER A 201 -28.63 0.21 -11.68
CA SER A 201 -29.54 -0.66 -12.42
C SER A 201 -30.79 -1.05 -11.61
N GLY A 202 -30.94 -0.54 -10.39
CA GLY A 202 -32.11 -0.69 -9.53
C GLY A 202 -32.75 0.66 -9.22
#